data_AF-A0A249PHF4-F1
#
_entry.id   AF-A0A249PHF4-F1
#
_cell.length_a   1.000
_cell.length_b   1.000
_cell.length_c   1.000
_cell.angle_alpha   90.00
_cell.angle_beta   90.00
_cell.angle_gamma   90.00
#
_symmetry.space_group_name_H-M   'P 1'
#
loop_
_entity.id
_entity.type
_entity.pdbx_description
1 polymer ?
#
loop_
_entity_poly.entity_id
_entity_poly.type
_entity_poly.pdbx_seq_one_letter_code
_entity_poly.pdbx_strand_id
1 'polypeptide(L)' 'MDCREIKSQAVLEGPRGYVIKLTGELITPHDTRIKNSPDGQFHHCTVAGEPAGRTICLFVPPRSF' A
#
# COMPACT_ATOMS: atom_id res chain seq x y z
N MET A 1 16.04 -1.24 -4.09
CA MET A 1 14.98 -1.75 -3.19
C MET A 1 13.89 -0.69 -3.16
N ASP A 2 12.84 -0.93 -3.93
CA ASP A 2 11.76 0.04 -4.19
C ASP A 2 10.52 -0.21 -3.31
N CYS A 3 10.57 -1.24 -2.46
CA CYS A 3 9.54 -1.61 -1.49
C CYS A 3 10.00 -1.26 -0.08
N ARG A 4 9.18 -0.49 0.63
CA ARG A 4 9.38 -0.14 2.04
C ARG A 4 8.21 -0.65 2.86
N GLU A 5 8.53 -1.32 3.96
CA GLU A 5 7.54 -1.64 4.99
C GLU A 5 7.03 -0.33 5.61
N ILE A 6 5.72 -0.17 5.65
CA ILE A 6 5.06 0.98 6.23
C ILE A 6 4.08 0.51 7.30
N LYS A 7 3.82 1.36 8.28
CA LYS A 7 2.79 1.07 9.27
C LYS A 7 1.42 1.26 8.65
N SER A 8 0.45 0.46 9.08
CA SER A 8 -0.96 0.64 8.75
C SER A 8 -1.44 2.08 9.00
N GLN A 9 -0.92 2.78 10.01
CA GLN A 9 -1.27 4.18 10.27
C GLN A 9 -0.89 5.17 9.16
N ALA A 10 0.10 4.82 8.32
CA ALA A 10 0.47 5.57 7.12
C ALA A 10 -0.46 5.27 5.94
N VAL A 11 -1.33 4.28 6.05
CA VAL A 11 -2.34 3.90 5.05
C VAL A 11 -3.74 4.10 5.63
N LEU A 12 -4.53 4.94 5.00
CA LEU A 12 -5.93 5.12 5.32
C LEU A 12 -6.75 4.09 4.55
N GLU A 13 -7.04 2.96 5.20
CA GLU A 13 -7.94 1.96 4.65
C GLU A 13 -9.39 2.44 4.82
N GLY A 14 -10.12 2.51 3.72
CA GLY A 14 -11.53 2.88 3.69
C GLY A 14 -12.32 2.06 2.68
N PRO A 15 -13.65 2.24 2.63
CA PRO A 15 -14.52 1.52 1.70
C PRO A 15 -14.21 1.81 0.22
N ARG A 16 -13.52 2.93 -0.05
CA ARG A 16 -13.07 3.32 -1.40
C ARG A 16 -11.70 2.74 -1.77
N GLY A 17 -10.97 2.16 -0.82
CA GLY A 17 -9.61 1.63 -1.01
C GLY A 17 -8.61 2.08 0.04
N TYR A 18 -7.35 2.13 -0.36
CA TYR A 18 -6.20 2.41 0.48
C TYR A 18 -5.61 3.77 0.10
N VAL A 19 -5.71 4.76 0.98
CA VAL A 19 -5.09 6.07 0.77
C VAL A 19 -3.74 6.10 1.45
N ILE A 20 -2.68 6.28 0.68
CA ILE A 20 -1.34 6.40 1.25
C ILE A 20 -1.19 7.83 1.75
N LYS A 21 -1.10 8.04 3.06
CA LYS A 21 -0.97 9.38 3.65
C LYS A 21 0.32 10.09 3.25
N LEU A 22 1.35 9.33 2.90
CA LEU A 22 2.64 9.85 2.47
C LEU A 22 2.55 10.59 1.13
N THR A 23 1.82 10.03 0.17
CA THR A 23 1.65 10.57 -1.19
C THR A 23 0.33 11.30 -1.38
N GLY A 24 -0.68 10.99 -0.57
CA GLY A 24 -2.09 11.30 -0.82
C GLY A 24 -2.75 10.43 -1.90
N GLU A 25 -2.06 9.39 -2.39
CA GLU A 25 -2.55 8.55 -3.48
C GLU A 25 -3.62 7.56 -2.99
N LEU A 26 -4.79 7.58 -3.63
CA LEU A 26 -5.87 6.63 -3.38
C LEU A 26 -5.70 5.42 -4.31
N ILE A 27 -5.49 4.25 -3.74
CA ILE A 27 -5.43 2.97 -4.44
C ILE A 27 -6.75 2.25 -4.21
N THR A 28 -7.53 2.10 -5.27
CA THR A 28 -8.80 1.36 -5.21
C THR A 28 -8.57 -0.12 -4.87
N PRO A 29 -9.46 -0.78 -4.11
CA PRO A 29 -9.27 -2.16 -3.67
C PRO A 29 -9.32 -3.17 -4.82
N HIS A 30 -9.86 -2.76 -5.98
CA HIS A 30 -9.90 -3.54 -7.22
C HIS A 30 -8.64 -3.36 -8.09
N ASP A 31 -7.68 -2.56 -7.66
CA ASP A 31 -6.47 -2.32 -8.42
C ASP A 31 -5.53 -3.54 -8.35
N THR A 32 -4.96 -3.94 -9.49
CA THR A 32 -4.08 -5.11 -9.59
C THR A 32 -2.75 -4.94 -8.85
N ARG A 33 -2.46 -3.71 -8.41
CA ARG A 33 -1.28 -3.38 -7.58
C ARG A 33 -1.43 -3.82 -6.13
N ILE A 34 -2.64 -4.12 -5.67
CA ILE A 34 -2.86 -4.61 -4.30
C ILE A 34 -2.55 -6.11 -4.24
N LYS A 35 -1.69 -6.48 -3.31
CA LYS A 35 -1.24 -7.87 -3.12
C LYS A 35 -1.36 -8.26 -1.66
N ASN A 36 -1.61 -9.53 -1.39
CA ASN A 36 -1.67 -9.99 -0.01
C ASN A 36 -0.25 -10.17 0.53
N SER A 37 0.02 -9.58 1.69
CA SER A 37 1.31 -9.68 2.36
C SER A 37 1.39 -11.00 3.12
N PRO A 38 2.35 -11.89 2.82
CA PRO A 38 2.49 -13.16 3.53
C PRO A 38 2.94 -12.97 4.98
N ASP A 39 3.57 -11.85 5.28
CA ASP A 39 4.11 -11.51 6.61
C ASP A 39 3.06 -10.83 7.52
N GLY A 40 1.89 -10.45 6.97
CA GLY A 40 0.88 -9.70 7.71
C GLY A 40 1.23 -8.23 7.94
N GLN A 41 2.24 -7.72 7.24
CA GLN A 41 2.67 -6.32 7.32
C GLN A 41 2.32 -5.53 6.04
N PHE A 42 2.21 -4.21 6.15
CA PHE A 42 1.97 -3.35 4.98
C PHE A 42 3.30 -3.02 4.30
N HIS A 43 3.41 -3.31 3.00
CA HIS A 43 4.55 -2.85 2.21
C HIS A 43 4.07 -1.98 1.07
N HIS A 44 4.65 -0.79 0.97
CA HIS A 44 4.40 0.12 -0.13
C HIS A 44 5.63 0.16 -1.02
N CYS A 45 5.42 -0.14 -2.29
CA CYS A 45 6.45 -0.04 -3.31
C CYS A 45 6.15 1.13 -4.25
N THR A 46 7.09 2.06 -4.37
CA THR A 46 7.00 3.21 -5.27
C THR A 46 8.04 3.14 -6.38
N VAL A 47 7.74 3.79 -7.51
CA VAL A 47 8.72 3.94 -8.59
C VAL A 47 9.94 4.71 -8.07
N ALA A 48 11.12 4.12 -8.26
CA ALA A 48 12.42 4.68 -7.84
C ALA A 48 12.59 4.90 -6.33
N GLY A 49 11.73 4.30 -5.49
CA GLY A 49 11.74 4.49 -4.05
C GLY A 49 11.33 5.90 -3.61
N GLU A 50 10.75 6.69 -4.53
CA GLU A 50 10.33 8.06 -4.23
C GLU A 50 9.09 8.03 -3.32
N PRO A 51 9.11 8.75 -2.17
CA PRO A 51 7.99 8.76 -1.23
C PRO A 51 6.76 9.47 -1.79
N ALA A 52 6.93 10.32 -2.82
CA ALA A 52 5.89 10.98 -3.58
C ALA A 52 5.65 10.33 -4.96
N GLY A 53 6.35 9.23 -5.25
CA GLY A 53 6.32 8.56 -6.55
C GLY A 53 5.05 7.74 -6.77
N ARG A 54 4.83 7.34 -8.03
CA ARG A 54 3.72 6.44 -8.39
C ARG A 54 3.81 5.14 -7.58
N THR A 55 2.70 4.73 -6.98
CA THR A 55 2.64 3.43 -6.32
C THR A 55 2.63 2.31 -7.34
N ILE A 56 3.60 1.39 -7.22
CA ILE A 56 3.71 0.19 -8.05
C ILE A 56 2.92 -0.94 -7.43
N CYS A 57 3.14 -1.23 -6.15
CA CYS A 57 2.50 -2.32 -5.44
C CYS A 57 2.19 -1.89 -4.01
N LEU A 58 1.03 -2.30 -3.50
CA LEU A 58 0.68 -2.19 -2.10
C LEU A 58 0.40 -3.60 -1.57
N PHE A 59 1.29 -4.10 -0.73
CA PHE A 59 1.05 -5.33 -0.01
C PHE A 59 0.27 -5.02 1.27
N VAL A 60 -0.86 -5.70 1.44
CA VAL A 60 -1.77 -5.51 2.57
C VAL A 60 -1.90 -6.84 3.33
N PRO A 61 -1.92 -6.85 4.66
CA PRO A 61 -2.18 -8.06 5.42
C PRO A 61 -3.52 -8.69 5.02
N PRO A 62 -3.57 -10.01 4.84
CA PRO A 62 -4.86 -10.69 4.72
C PRO A 62 -5.64 -10.43 6.01
N ARG A 63 -6.77 -9.73 5.90
CA ARG A 63 -7.76 -9.67 6.97
C ARG A 63 -8.36 -11.07 7.05
N SER A 64 -7.78 -11.91 7.90
CA SER A 64 -8.36 -13.22 8.20
C SER A 64 -9.75 -12.97 8.76
N PHE A 65 -10.76 -13.49 8.06
CA PHE A 65 -12.16 -13.44 8.44
C PHE A 65 -12.42 -14.29 9.69
#